data_AF-D4KV02-F1
#
_entry.id   AF-D4KV02-F1
#
_cell.length_a   1.000
_cell.length_b   1.000
_cell.length_c   1.000
_cell.angle_alpha   90.00
_cell.angle_beta   90.00
_cell.angle_gamma   90.00
#
_symmetry.space_group_name_H-M   'P 1'
#
loop_
_entity.id
_entity.type
_entity.pdbx_description
1 polymer ?
#
loop_
_entity_poly.entity_id
_entity_poly.type
_entity_poly.pdbx_seq_one_letter_code
_entity_poly.pdbx_strand_id
1 'polypeptide(L)'
;MRIQKIQKQIDRKNYEESKEYQSYVTGEITKADFKCRQEKNADAIMRLRGQISDEEASRRRVKRFCEKKIQWLKAIYRFQSEVTLDKNMIKILVDSIYLYPGKRLVINLNFKDEYARMADGEEI
;
A
#
# COMPACT_ATOMS: atom_id res chain seq x y z
N MET A 1 -13.35 3.44 -2.22
CA MET A 1 -14.27 2.65 -1.38
C MET A 1 -13.92 2.66 0.11
N ARG A 2 -12.87 1.99 0.61
CA ARG A 2 -12.61 1.91 2.08
C ARG A 2 -12.17 3.24 2.71
N ILE A 3 -11.17 3.91 2.16
CA ILE A 3 -10.75 5.27 2.61
C ILE A 3 -11.92 6.25 2.59
N GLN A 4 -12.72 6.26 1.51
CA GLN A 4 -13.91 7.11 1.40
C GLN A 4 -14.97 6.81 2.47
N LYS A 5 -15.15 5.53 2.84
CA LYS A 5 -16.05 5.15 3.95
C LYS A 5 -15.54 5.67 5.29
N ILE A 6 -14.22 5.61 5.53
CA ILE A 6 -13.61 6.14 6.76
C ILE A 6 -13.70 7.67 6.78
N GLN A 7 -13.48 8.34 5.66
CA GLN A 7 -13.64 9.79 5.54
C GLN A 7 -15.08 10.22 5.88
N LYS A 8 -16.09 9.54 5.33
CA LYS A 8 -17.49 9.80 5.68
C LYS A 8 -17.80 9.62 7.18
N GLN A 9 -17.10 8.71 7.86
CA GLN A 9 -17.25 8.54 9.31
C GLN A 9 -16.64 9.73 10.08
N ILE A 10 -15.50 10.24 9.63
CA ILE A 10 -14.90 11.47 10.19
C ILE A 10 -15.85 12.66 10.00
N ASP A 11 -16.38 12.82 8.78
CA ASP A 11 -17.29 13.93 8.45
C ASP A 11 -18.56 13.88 9.31
N ARG A 12 -19.13 12.68 9.49
CA ARG A 12 -20.27 12.45 10.38
C ARG A 12 -19.96 12.82 11.82
N LYS A 13 -18.77 12.45 12.32
CA LYS A 13 -18.33 12.79 13.68
C LYS A 13 -18.15 14.28 13.91
N ASN A 14 -17.61 15.00 12.92
CA ASN A 14 -17.51 16.46 12.97
C ASN A 14 -18.89 17.13 12.98
N TYR A 15 -19.83 16.59 12.21
CA TYR A 15 -21.21 17.07 12.18
C TYR A 15 -21.92 16.84 13.52
N GLU A 16 -21.76 15.66 14.12
CA GLU A 16 -22.31 15.32 15.44
C GLU A 16 -21.77 16.27 16.53
N GLU A 17 -20.47 16.55 16.55
CA GLU A 17 -19.86 17.51 17.49
C GLU A 17 -20.40 18.94 17.30
N SER A 18 -20.62 19.35 16.06
CA SER A 18 -21.24 20.66 15.77
C SER A 18 -22.66 20.76 16.31
N LYS A 19 -23.42 19.66 16.28
CA LYS A 19 -24.76 19.58 16.88
C LYS A 19 -24.69 19.63 18.41
N GLU A 20 -23.74 18.92 19.02
CA GLU A 20 -23.53 18.96 20.47
C GLU A 20 -23.11 20.35 20.97
N TYR A 21 -22.33 21.08 20.17
CA TYR A 21 -21.99 22.47 20.47
C TYR A 21 -23.23 23.36 20.58
N GLN A 22 -24.23 23.17 19.72
CA GLN A 22 -25.49 23.91 19.84
C GLN A 22 -26.23 23.58 21.15
N SER A 23 -26.32 22.31 21.52
CA SER A 23 -26.89 21.90 22.81
C SER A 23 -26.13 22.48 24.01
N TYR A 24 -24.82 22.67 23.90
CA TYR A 24 -24.04 23.37 24.93
C TYR A 24 -24.41 24.86 25.01
N VAL A 25 -24.54 25.52 23.86
CA VAL A 25 -24.92 26.94 23.79
C VAL A 25 -26.34 27.18 24.30
N THR A 26 -27.28 26.26 24.04
CA THR A 26 -28.66 26.33 24.56
C THR A 26 -28.78 25.94 26.04
N GLY A 27 -27.70 25.45 26.65
CA GLY A 27 -27.66 25.05 28.06
C GLY A 27 -28.26 23.66 28.34
N GLU A 28 -28.57 22.88 27.31
CA GLU A 28 -29.08 21.51 27.44
C GLU A 28 -28.03 20.54 28.01
N ILE A 29 -26.74 20.82 27.77
CA ILE A 29 -25.61 20.07 28.32
C ILE A 29 -24.63 21.00 29.03
N THR A 30 -23.94 20.46 30.03
CA THR A 30 -22.93 21.23 30.74
C THR A 30 -21.64 21.36 29.93
N LYS A 31 -20.82 22.36 30.25
CA LYS A 31 -19.48 22.52 29.66
C LYS A 31 -18.58 21.29 29.89
N ALA A 32 -18.71 20.66 31.05
CA ALA A 32 -17.93 19.47 31.39
C ALA A 32 -18.34 18.28 30.51
N ASP A 33 -19.64 18.08 30.28
CA ASP A 33 -20.15 17.05 29.39
C ASP A 33 -19.68 17.26 27.96
N PHE A 34 -19.80 18.50 27.45
CA PHE A 34 -19.35 18.85 26.11
C PHE A 34 -17.85 18.56 25.93
N LYS A 35 -17.01 18.98 26.89
CA LYS A 35 -15.56 18.75 26.83
C LYS A 35 -15.22 17.25 26.83
N CYS A 36 -15.87 16.45 27.69
CA CYS A 36 -15.65 15.00 27.72
C CYS A 36 -16.02 14.32 26.40
N ARG A 37 -17.12 14.75 25.75
CA ARG A 37 -17.54 14.21 24.45
C ARG A 37 -16.63 14.66 23.32
N GLN A 38 -16.19 15.92 23.33
CA GLN A 38 -15.22 16.44 22.39
C GLN A 38 -13.89 15.66 22.45
N GLU A 39 -13.35 15.40 23.63
CA GLU A 39 -12.13 14.61 23.80
C GLU A 39 -12.30 13.19 23.23
N LYS A 40 -13.42 12.53 23.55
CA LYS A 40 -13.76 11.21 22.98
C LYS A 40 -13.88 11.24 21.45
N ASN A 41 -14.43 12.31 20.89
CA ASN A 41 -14.58 12.47 19.45
C ASN A 41 -13.23 12.71 18.76
N ALA A 42 -12.39 13.54 19.34
CA ALA A 42 -11.02 13.80 18.88
C ALA A 42 -10.19 12.50 18.85
N ASP A 43 -10.25 11.70 19.91
CA ASP A 43 -9.60 10.38 19.97
C ASP A 43 -10.09 9.45 18.86
N ALA A 44 -11.41 9.42 18.62
CA ALA A 44 -11.99 8.59 17.58
C ALA A 44 -11.56 9.05 16.17
N ILE A 45 -11.55 10.36 15.92
CA ILE A 45 -11.07 10.95 14.66
C ILE A 45 -9.59 10.63 14.46
N MET A 46 -8.77 10.71 15.52
CA MET A 46 -7.34 10.36 15.44
C MET A 46 -7.15 8.89 15.02
N ARG A 47 -7.90 7.96 15.60
CA ARG A 47 -7.86 6.53 15.21
C ARG A 47 -8.28 6.32 13.75
N LEU A 48 -9.36 6.98 13.31
CA LEU A 48 -9.83 6.89 11.92
C LEU A 48 -8.80 7.45 10.93
N ARG A 49 -8.12 8.55 11.27
CA ARG A 49 -7.01 9.10 10.47
C ARG A 49 -5.82 8.13 10.40
N GLY A 50 -5.49 7.46 11.51
CA GLY A 50 -4.49 6.39 11.53
C GLY A 50 -4.84 5.29 10.53
N GLN A 51 -6.08 4.80 10.54
CA GLN A 51 -6.54 3.78 9.59
C GLN A 51 -6.46 4.22 8.13
N ILE A 52 -6.73 5.50 7.82
CA ILE A 52 -6.54 6.04 6.46
C ILE A 52 -5.07 5.97 6.08
N SER A 53 -4.17 6.43 6.95
CA SER A 53 -2.72 6.41 6.70
C SER A 53 -2.20 5.00 6.42
N ASP A 54 -2.62 4.01 7.23
CA ASP A 54 -2.21 2.62 7.07
C ASP A 54 -2.73 2.01 5.76
N GLU A 55 -4.00 2.27 5.44
CA GLU A 55 -4.63 1.81 4.21
C GLU A 55 -3.98 2.45 2.97
N GLU A 56 -3.60 3.73 3.03
CA GLU A 56 -2.83 4.39 1.97
C GLU A 56 -1.42 3.82 1.83
N ALA A 57 -0.73 3.56 2.95
CA ALA A 57 0.60 2.95 2.92
C ALA A 57 0.54 1.54 2.30
N SER A 58 -0.47 0.75 2.67
CA SER A 58 -0.73 -0.56 2.07
C SER A 58 -0.98 -0.46 0.56
N ARG A 59 -1.86 0.45 0.13
CA ARG A 59 -2.10 0.73 -1.30
C ARG A 59 -0.85 1.14 -2.04
N ARG A 60 0.01 1.98 -1.45
CA ARG A 60 1.30 2.37 -2.04
C ARG A 60 2.26 1.19 -2.17
N ARG A 61 2.29 0.27 -1.19
CA ARG A 61 3.10 -0.98 -1.29
C ARG A 61 2.61 -1.85 -2.44
N VAL A 62 1.32 -2.16 -2.48
CA VAL A 62 0.71 -2.98 -3.53
C VAL A 62 0.89 -2.34 -4.91
N LYS A 63 0.69 -1.02 -5.04
CA LYS A 63 0.88 -0.32 -6.30
C LYS A 63 2.31 -0.45 -6.81
N ARG A 64 3.31 -0.18 -5.96
CA ARG A 64 4.74 -0.33 -6.33
C ARG A 64 5.08 -1.77 -6.72
N PHE A 65 4.51 -2.74 -6.03
CA PHE A 65 4.65 -4.15 -6.37
C PHE A 65 4.06 -4.48 -7.74
N CYS A 66 2.81 -4.09 -8.00
CA CYS A 66 2.15 -4.30 -9.29
C CYS A 66 2.85 -3.56 -10.44
N GLU A 67 3.33 -2.33 -10.23
CA GLU A 67 4.10 -1.56 -11.21
C GLU A 67 5.37 -2.32 -11.63
N LYS A 68 6.13 -2.86 -10.67
CA LYS A 68 7.30 -3.70 -10.96
C LYS A 68 6.92 -4.97 -11.72
N LYS A 69 5.86 -5.67 -11.28
CA LYS A 69 5.39 -6.90 -11.93
C LYS A 69 4.93 -6.68 -13.37
N ILE A 70 4.20 -5.60 -13.63
CA ILE A 70 3.75 -5.21 -14.97
C ILE A 70 4.94 -4.88 -15.88
N GLN A 71 6.00 -4.26 -15.36
CA GLN A 71 7.20 -3.99 -16.14
C GLN A 71 7.88 -5.28 -16.63
N TRP A 72 8.01 -6.29 -15.76
CA TRP A 72 8.59 -7.58 -16.15
C TRP A 72 7.70 -8.35 -17.12
N LEU A 73 6.39 -8.40 -16.87
CA LEU A 73 5.45 -9.02 -17.80
C LEU A 73 5.55 -8.37 -19.19
N LYS A 74 5.58 -7.04 -19.27
CA LYS A 74 5.77 -6.33 -20.54
C LYS A 74 7.10 -6.70 -21.23
N ALA A 75 8.19 -6.84 -20.47
CA ALA A 75 9.47 -7.26 -21.02
C ALA A 75 9.41 -8.70 -21.57
N ILE A 76 8.78 -9.64 -20.85
CA ILE A 76 8.63 -11.03 -21.28
C ILE A 76 7.74 -11.12 -22.53
N TYR A 77 6.56 -10.48 -22.51
CA TYR A 77 5.64 -10.46 -23.65
C TYR A 77 6.28 -9.84 -24.90
N ARG A 78 7.14 -8.82 -24.74
CA ARG A 78 7.86 -8.19 -25.86
C ARG A 78 8.74 -9.17 -26.62
N PHE A 79 9.30 -10.17 -25.94
CA PHE A 79 10.25 -11.12 -26.53
C PHE A 79 9.68 -12.53 -26.73
N GLN A 80 8.36 -12.71 -26.54
CA GLN A 80 7.73 -14.04 -26.59
C GLN A 80 7.75 -14.67 -28.00
N SER A 81 7.80 -13.85 -29.05
CA SER A 81 7.86 -14.31 -30.45
C SER A 81 9.28 -14.38 -31.01
N GLU A 82 10.29 -13.92 -30.25
CA GLU A 82 11.69 -13.95 -30.65
C GLU A 82 12.24 -15.37 -30.48
N VAL A 83 12.80 -15.93 -31.56
CA VAL A 83 13.34 -17.31 -31.57
C VAL A 83 14.82 -17.33 -31.15
N THR A 84 15.49 -16.16 -31.16
CA THR A 84 16.91 -16.03 -30.87
C THR A 84 17.17 -15.06 -29.73
N LEU A 85 18.20 -15.35 -28.93
CA LEU A 85 18.60 -14.49 -27.82
C LEU A 85 19.41 -13.29 -28.34
N ASP A 86 18.85 -12.08 -28.28
CA ASP A 86 19.57 -10.87 -28.66
C ASP A 86 20.31 -10.22 -27.46
N LYS A 87 21.30 -9.37 -27.74
CA LYS A 87 22.09 -8.68 -26.71
C LYS A 87 21.25 -7.73 -25.84
N ASN A 88 20.20 -7.14 -26.39
CA ASN A 88 19.27 -6.25 -25.66
C ASN A 88 18.36 -7.03 -24.70
N MET A 89 17.93 -8.24 -25.06
CA MET A 89 17.18 -9.17 -24.23
C MET A 89 18.00 -9.54 -23.01
N ILE A 90 19.28 -9.89 -23.18
CA ILE A 90 20.19 -10.18 -22.06
C ILE A 90 20.27 -8.99 -21.11
N LYS A 91 20.46 -7.77 -21.65
CA LYS A 91 20.53 -6.53 -20.83
C LYS A 91 19.25 -6.25 -20.03
N ILE A 92 18.09 -6.68 -20.53
CA ILE A 92 16.80 -6.42 -19.89
C ILE A 92 16.47 -7.52 -18.88
N LEU A 93 16.75 -8.78 -19.22
CA LEU A 93 16.32 -9.96 -18.46
C LEU A 93 17.35 -10.43 -17.42
N VAL A 94 18.63 -10.10 -17.59
CA VAL A 94 19.71 -10.54 -16.71
C VAL A 94 20.21 -9.39 -15.86
N ASP A 95 20.26 -9.59 -14.55
CA ASP A 95 20.83 -8.64 -13.59
C ASP A 95 22.36 -8.81 -13.52
N SER A 96 22.81 -10.04 -13.29
CA SER A 96 24.24 -10.34 -13.13
C SER A 96 24.59 -11.75 -13.58
N ILE A 97 25.82 -11.94 -14.06
CA ILE A 97 26.36 -13.25 -14.45
C ILE A 97 27.67 -13.45 -13.69
N TYR A 98 27.72 -14.51 -12.88
CA TYR A 98 28.91 -14.91 -12.13
C TYR A 98 29.48 -16.19 -12.72
N LEU A 99 30.77 -16.16 -13.05
CA LEU A 99 31.53 -17.33 -13.48
C LEU A 99 32.51 -17.73 -12.38
N TYR A 100 32.28 -18.89 -11.79
CA TYR A 100 33.11 -19.46 -10.74
C TYR A 100 34.10 -20.48 -11.32
N PRO A 101 35.23 -20.74 -10.62
CA PRO A 101 36.14 -21.83 -10.96
C PRO A 101 35.39 -23.17 -11.08
N GLY A 102 35.87 -24.04 -11.97
CA GLY A 102 35.21 -25.34 -12.22
C GLY A 102 34.02 -25.26 -13.18
N LYS A 103 33.96 -24.24 -14.05
CA LYS A 103 32.91 -24.06 -15.07
C LYS A 103 31.50 -23.87 -14.50
N ARG A 104 31.40 -23.37 -13.27
CA ARG A 104 30.11 -23.08 -12.64
C ARG A 104 29.65 -21.68 -13.04
N LEU A 105 28.55 -21.61 -13.79
CA LEU A 105 27.88 -20.37 -14.19
C LEU A 105 26.65 -20.14 -13.31
N VAL A 106 26.53 -18.94 -12.75
CA VAL A 106 25.32 -18.49 -12.04
C VAL A 106 24.80 -17.25 -12.76
N ILE A 107 23.57 -17.33 -13.27
CA ILE A 107 22.89 -16.21 -13.92
C ILE A 107 21.81 -15.74 -12.96
N ASN A 108 21.93 -14.51 -12.47
CA ASN A 108 20.88 -13.85 -11.73
C ASN A 108 20.00 -13.07 -12.71
N LEU A 109 18.74 -13.44 -12.73
CA LEU A 109 17.75 -12.80 -13.59
C LEU A 109 17.22 -11.55 -12.89
N ASN A 110 16.92 -10.53 -13.70
CA ASN A 110 16.34 -9.27 -13.23
C ASN A 110 14.89 -9.44 -12.76
N PHE A 111 14.28 -10.58 -13.10
CA PHE A 111 13.03 -11.04 -12.53
C PHE A 111 13.31 -12.15 -11.50
N LYS A 112 12.74 -12.02 -10.30
CA LYS A 112 12.64 -13.13 -9.35
C LYS A 112 11.27 -13.75 -9.49
N ASP A 113 11.21 -15.08 -9.46
CA ASP A 113 9.94 -15.79 -9.39
C ASP A 113 9.27 -15.48 -8.04
N GLU A 114 8.19 -14.71 -8.09
CA GLU A 114 7.42 -14.36 -6.89
C GLU A 114 6.65 -15.56 -6.32
N TYR A 115 6.47 -16.66 -7.08
CA TYR A 115 5.95 -17.91 -6.52
C TYR A 115 6.91 -18.52 -5.51
N ALA A 116 8.23 -18.40 -5.72
CA ALA A 116 9.22 -18.83 -4.74
C ALA A 116 9.08 -18.03 -3.43
N ARG A 117 8.83 -16.71 -3.52
CA ARG A 117 8.64 -15.85 -2.33
C ARG A 117 7.36 -16.15 -1.56
N MET A 118 6.29 -16.56 -2.23
CA MET A 118 5.06 -17.03 -1.57
C MET A 118 5.24 -18.41 -0.92
N ALA A 119 6.07 -19.28 -1.50
CA ALA A 119 6.39 -20.59 -0.95
C ALA A 119 7.33 -20.51 0.27
N ASP A 120 8.19 -19.49 0.32
CA ASP A 120 9.18 -19.27 1.38
C ASP A 120 8.61 -18.54 2.62
N GLY A 121 7.32 -18.18 2.63
CA GLY A 121 6.66 -17.60 3.81
C GLY A 121 7.12 -16.19 4.19
N GLU A 122 7.82 -15.46 3.30
CA GLU A 122 8.13 -14.05 3.51
C GLU A 122 6.83 -13.22 3.39
N GLU A 123 6.30 -12.77 4.53
CA GLU A 123 5.19 -11.80 4.56
C GLU A 123 5.58 -10.50 3.82
N ILE A 124 4.62 -10.01 3.00
CA ILE A 124 4.74 -8.84 2.10
C ILE A 124 4.46 -7.53 2.82
#